data_AF-B9RBZ7-F1
#
_entry.id   AF-B9RBZ7-F1
#
_cell.length_a   1.000
_cell.length_b   1.000
_cell.length_c   1.000
_cell.angle_alpha   90.00
_cell.angle_beta   90.00
_cell.angle_gamma   90.00
#
_symmetry.space_group_name_H-M   'P 1'
#
loop_
_entity.id
_entity.type
_entity.pdbx_description
1 polymer ?
#
loop_
_entity_poly.entity_id
_entity_poly.type
_entity_poly.pdbx_seq_one_letter_code
_entity_poly.pdbx_strand_id
1 'polypeptide(L)'
;MSRTIYKTIERYQKKAKDLGISIKTVQECTSQHMKEDTFSLAKKIELLEVSKRKLLGDGLEPCSVDELQQLENQLERSLTRIRTRKNQLFGEKIEKLREEEKILMEENTKLRKKCGMKPMELTTKKQQIADRESMEVETELFIGPPETRIAQKP
;
A
#
# COMPACT_ATOMS: atom_id res chain seq x y z
N MET A 1 35.21 1.68 -30.01
CA MET A 1 34.43 0.44 -30.22
C MET A 1 34.48 0.07 -31.70
N SER A 2 34.84 -1.17 -32.00
CA SER A 2 35.98 -1.52 -32.86
C SER A 2 35.60 -1.90 -34.30
N ARG A 3 36.54 -1.67 -35.23
CA ARG A 3 36.50 -2.07 -36.67
C ARG A 3 35.98 -3.49 -36.92
N THR A 4 36.17 -4.38 -35.95
CA THR A 4 35.70 -5.77 -35.96
C THR A 4 34.17 -5.89 -35.89
N ILE A 5 33.49 -5.01 -35.14
CA ILE A 5 32.03 -4.95 -35.06
C ILE A 5 31.47 -4.53 -36.42
N TYR A 6 32.03 -3.48 -37.03
CA TYR A 6 31.63 -3.01 -38.35
C TYR A 6 31.78 -4.08 -39.43
N LYS A 7 32.94 -4.75 -39.51
CA LYS A 7 33.17 -5.86 -40.46
C LYS A 7 32.19 -7.02 -40.23
N THR A 8 31.81 -7.26 -38.99
CA THR A 8 30.86 -8.33 -38.65
C THR A 8 29.45 -7.95 -39.10
N ILE A 9 29.00 -6.73 -38.81
CA ILE A 9 27.71 -6.20 -39.28
C ILE A 9 27.63 -6.23 -40.81
N GLU A 10 28.68 -5.79 -41.50
CA GLU A 10 28.72 -5.75 -42.97
C GLU A 10 28.57 -7.14 -43.62
N ARG A 11 29.22 -8.18 -43.06
CA ARG A 11 29.03 -9.57 -43.52
C ARG A 11 27.58 -10.05 -43.36
N TYR A 12 26.94 -9.73 -42.24
CA TYR A 12 25.54 -10.10 -42.00
C TYR A 12 24.59 -9.34 -42.93
N GLN A 13 24.83 -8.04 -43.15
CA GLN A 13 24.04 -7.24 -44.09
C GLN A 13 24.16 -7.74 -45.53
N LYS A 14 25.36 -8.15 -45.96
CA LYS A 14 25.59 -8.77 -47.28
C LYS A 14 24.82 -10.09 -47.42
N LYS A 15 24.95 -10.98 -46.43
CA LYS A 15 24.22 -12.26 -46.40
C LYS A 15 22.70 -12.08 -46.38
N ALA A 16 22.19 -11.07 -45.68
CA ALA A 16 20.75 -10.75 -45.67
C ALA A 16 20.26 -10.31 -47.06
N LYS A 17 21.03 -9.47 -47.77
CA LYS A 17 20.73 -9.08 -49.16
C LYS A 17 20.77 -10.28 -50.11
N ASP A 18 21.75 -11.18 -49.97
CA ASP A 18 21.89 -12.38 -50.80
C ASP A 18 20.71 -13.37 -50.61
N LEU A 19 20.13 -13.41 -49.41
CA LEU A 19 18.92 -14.21 -49.08
C LEU A 19 17.60 -13.53 -49.48
N GLY A 20 17.66 -12.35 -50.12
CA GLY A 20 16.46 -11.56 -50.45
C GLY A 20 15.76 -10.92 -49.24
N ILE A 21 16.38 -10.95 -48.06
CA ILE A 21 15.86 -10.37 -46.83
C ILE A 21 16.15 -8.87 -46.86
N SER A 22 15.11 -8.06 -47.11
CA SER A 22 15.23 -6.61 -47.07
C SER A 22 15.43 -6.14 -45.63
N ILE A 23 16.57 -5.49 -45.35
CA ILE A 23 16.83 -4.89 -44.03
C ILE A 23 15.71 -3.91 -43.64
N LYS A 24 15.09 -3.24 -44.62
CA LYS A 24 13.93 -2.37 -44.40
C LYS A 24 12.72 -3.14 -43.88
N THR A 25 12.42 -4.32 -44.44
CA THR A 25 11.26 -5.12 -43.99
C THR A 25 11.49 -5.74 -42.61
N VAL A 26 12.72 -6.15 -42.30
CA VAL A 26 13.07 -6.62 -40.95
C VAL A 26 12.97 -5.49 -39.92
N GLN A 27 13.45 -4.29 -40.27
CA GLN A 27 13.36 -3.12 -39.41
C GLN A 27 11.92 -2.63 -39.23
N GLU A 28 11.10 -2.68 -40.27
CA GLU A 28 9.67 -2.36 -40.23
C GLU A 28 8.88 -3.37 -39.40
N CYS A 29 9.14 -4.67 -39.58
CA CYS A 29 8.56 -5.75 -38.77
C CYS A 29 8.95 -5.60 -37.30
N THR A 30 10.22 -5.32 -37.01
CA THR A 30 10.68 -5.05 -35.63
C THR A 30 9.99 -3.80 -35.06
N SER A 31 9.86 -2.74 -35.86
CA SER A 31 9.16 -1.52 -35.43
C SER A 31 7.67 -1.76 -35.17
N GLN A 32 7.00 -2.57 -36.00
CA GLN A 32 5.61 -2.98 -35.81
C GLN A 32 5.44 -3.80 -34.54
N HIS A 33 6.30 -4.81 -34.31
CA HIS A 33 6.30 -5.59 -33.08
C HIS A 33 6.47 -4.71 -31.84
N MET A 34 7.44 -3.78 -31.85
CA MET A 34 7.63 -2.85 -30.72
C MET A 34 6.41 -1.95 -30.49
N LYS A 35 5.72 -1.53 -31.56
CA LYS A 35 4.48 -0.75 -31.44
C LYS A 35 3.35 -1.58 -30.84
N GLU A 36 3.19 -2.81 -31.28
CA GLU A 36 2.20 -3.76 -30.73
C GLU A 36 2.46 -4.05 -29.26
N ASP A 37 3.71 -4.32 -28.88
CA ASP A 37 4.11 -4.51 -27.49
C ASP A 37 3.76 -3.28 -26.64
N THR A 38 4.13 -2.09 -27.12
CA THR A 38 3.85 -0.82 -26.41
C THR A 38 2.35 -0.60 -26.25
N PHE A 39 1.57 -0.87 -27.30
CA PHE A 39 0.12 -0.77 -27.26
C PHE A 39 -0.49 -1.77 -26.27
N SER A 40 -0.01 -3.01 -26.26
CA SER A 40 -0.48 -4.05 -25.33
C SER A 40 -0.19 -3.67 -23.87
N LEU A 41 0.98 -3.07 -23.62
CA LEU A 41 1.39 -2.62 -22.30
C LEU A 41 0.55 -1.43 -21.84
N ALA A 42 0.31 -0.45 -22.72
CA ALA A 42 -0.55 0.70 -22.43
C ALA A 42 -1.96 0.25 -22.04
N LYS A 43 -2.55 -0.69 -22.80
CA LYS A 43 -3.87 -1.26 -22.50
C LYS A 43 -3.90 -1.98 -21.15
N LYS A 44 -2.81 -2.69 -20.79
CA LYS A 44 -2.70 -3.37 -19.49
C LYS A 44 -2.63 -2.37 -18.34
N ILE A 45 -1.91 -1.25 -18.52
CA ILE A 45 -1.85 -0.17 -17.53
C ILE A 45 -3.25 0.43 -17.33
N GLU A 46 -3.94 0.76 -18.41
CA GLU A 46 -5.30 1.32 -18.36
C GLU A 46 -6.27 0.40 -17.60
N LEU A 47 -6.23 -0.91 -17.87
CA LEU A 47 -7.06 -1.88 -17.15
C LEU A 47 -6.75 -1.92 -15.64
N LEU A 48 -5.46 -1.85 -15.28
CA LEU A 48 -5.04 -1.81 -13.87
C LEU A 48 -5.48 -0.52 -13.19
N GLU A 49 -5.43 0.62 -13.88
CA GLU A 49 -5.89 1.91 -13.35
C GLU A 49 -7.42 1.92 -13.14
N VAL A 50 -8.18 1.35 -14.07
CA VAL A 50 -9.63 1.15 -13.90
C VAL A 50 -9.91 0.26 -12.70
N SER A 51 -9.21 -0.88 -12.58
CA SER A 51 -9.37 -1.78 -11.43
C SER A 51 -9.05 -1.10 -10.11
N LYS A 52 -7.96 -0.32 -10.05
CA LYS A 52 -7.60 0.51 -8.89
C LYS A 52 -8.70 1.50 -8.54
N ARG A 53 -9.24 2.24 -9.52
CA ARG A 53 -10.33 3.21 -9.30
C ARG A 53 -11.57 2.53 -8.71
N LYS A 54 -11.97 1.38 -9.28
CA LYS A 54 -13.06 0.58 -8.73
C LYS A 54 -12.82 0.19 -7.27
N LEU A 55 -11.61 -0.32 -6.95
CA LEU A 55 -11.23 -0.64 -5.56
C LEU A 55 -11.25 0.56 -4.61
N LEU A 56 -11.11 1.78 -5.11
CA LEU A 56 -11.22 3.02 -4.34
C LEU A 56 -12.66 3.55 -4.25
N GLY A 57 -13.62 2.90 -4.89
CA GLY A 57 -15.03 3.31 -4.92
C GLY A 57 -15.41 4.20 -6.11
N ASP A 58 -14.49 4.46 -7.04
CA ASP A 58 -14.72 5.36 -8.17
C ASP A 58 -15.20 4.59 -9.41
N GLY A 59 -16.09 5.21 -10.20
CA GLY A 59 -16.50 4.68 -11.51
C GLY A 59 -17.26 3.35 -11.43
N LEU A 60 -18.08 3.18 -10.39
CA LEU A 60 -18.86 1.97 -10.13
C LEU A 60 -20.23 1.93 -10.81
N GLU A 61 -20.70 3.06 -11.35
CA GLU A 61 -21.99 3.16 -12.05
C GLU A 61 -22.22 2.07 -13.13
N PRO A 62 -21.23 1.67 -13.96
CA PRO A 62 -21.43 0.62 -14.95
C PRO A 62 -21.24 -0.81 -14.39
N CYS A 63 -20.92 -0.98 -13.11
CA CYS A 63 -20.70 -2.31 -12.54
C CYS A 63 -22.01 -3.05 -12.29
N SER A 64 -22.01 -4.33 -12.64
CA SER A 64 -23.09 -5.25 -12.26
C SER A 64 -23.06 -5.56 -10.76
N VAL A 65 -24.19 -6.05 -10.24
CA VAL A 65 -24.31 -6.47 -8.84
C VAL A 65 -23.27 -7.55 -8.49
N ASP A 66 -23.04 -8.51 -9.39
CA ASP A 66 -22.07 -9.58 -9.18
C ASP A 66 -20.63 -9.04 -9.10
N GLU A 67 -20.26 -8.09 -9.97
CA GLU A 67 -18.95 -7.43 -9.93
C GLU A 67 -18.76 -6.62 -8.64
N LEU A 68 -19.80 -5.90 -8.19
CA LEU A 68 -19.77 -5.17 -6.93
C LEU A 68 -19.61 -6.11 -5.73
N GLN A 69 -20.32 -7.23 -5.72
CA GLN A 69 -20.20 -8.23 -4.67
C GLN A 69 -18.80 -8.86 -4.64
N GLN A 70 -18.20 -9.13 -5.79
CA GLN A 70 -16.81 -9.61 -5.87
C GLN A 70 -15.82 -8.59 -5.33
N LEU A 71 -16.02 -7.31 -5.67
CA LEU A 71 -15.19 -6.20 -5.20
C LEU A 71 -15.26 -6.05 -3.69
N GLU A 72 -16.47 -6.06 -3.13
CA GLU A 72 -16.71 -6.00 -1.69
C GLU A 72 -16.02 -7.17 -0.97
N ASN A 73 -16.24 -8.40 -1.44
CA ASN A 73 -15.61 -9.59 -0.88
C ASN A 73 -14.08 -9.51 -0.92
N GLN A 74 -13.50 -8.98 -1.99
CA GLN A 74 -12.06 -8.77 -2.10
C GLN A 74 -11.56 -7.75 -1.06
N LEU A 75 -12.27 -6.62 -0.92
CA LEU A 75 -11.93 -5.58 0.04
C LEU A 75 -12.03 -6.10 1.48
N GLU A 76 -13.12 -6.77 1.83
CA GLU A 76 -13.34 -7.33 3.17
C GLU A 76 -12.23 -8.33 3.55
N ARG A 77 -11.90 -9.27 2.66
CA ARG A 77 -10.82 -10.24 2.87
C ARG A 77 -9.47 -9.54 3.08
N SER A 78 -9.15 -8.55 2.26
CA SER A 78 -7.89 -7.80 2.36
C SER A 78 -7.81 -7.00 3.66
N LEU A 79 -8.90 -6.33 4.04
CA LEU A 79 -8.99 -5.53 5.26
C LEU A 79 -8.87 -6.41 6.50
N THR A 80 -9.52 -7.57 6.49
CA THR A 80 -9.40 -8.57 7.56
C THR A 80 -7.95 -9.01 7.73
N ARG A 81 -7.25 -9.35 6.63
CA ARG A 81 -5.82 -9.71 6.67
C ARG A 81 -4.95 -8.58 7.26
N ILE A 82 -5.19 -7.33 6.85
CA ILE A 82 -4.46 -6.16 7.36
C ILE A 82 -4.71 -5.99 8.87
N ARG A 83 -5.96 -6.03 9.31
CA ARG A 83 -6.35 -5.89 10.73
C ARG A 83 -5.73 -7.00 11.57
N THR A 84 -5.82 -8.26 11.12
CA THR A 84 -5.22 -9.40 11.81
C THR A 84 -3.71 -9.21 11.97
N ARG A 85 -3.00 -8.84 10.90
CA ARG A 85 -1.55 -8.63 10.97
C ARG A 85 -1.19 -7.46 11.89
N LYS A 86 -1.92 -6.36 11.82
CA LYS A 86 -1.71 -5.19 12.68
C LYS A 86 -1.92 -5.54 14.15
N ASN A 87 -2.98 -6.27 14.47
CA ASN A 87 -3.29 -6.71 15.83
C ASN A 87 -2.21 -7.67 16.36
N GLN A 88 -1.73 -8.59 15.53
CA GLN A 88 -0.61 -9.47 15.89
C GLN A 88 0.64 -8.67 16.26
N LEU A 89 1.06 -7.74 15.40
CA LEU A 89 2.26 -6.91 15.62
C LEU A 89 2.12 -6.04 16.88
N PHE A 90 0.94 -5.49 17.14
CA PHE A 90 0.69 -4.74 18.37
C PHE A 90 0.69 -5.64 19.60
N GLY A 91 0.14 -6.85 19.52
CA GLY A 91 0.24 -7.84 20.59
C GLY A 91 1.70 -8.15 20.93
N GLU A 92 2.51 -8.45 19.91
CA GLU A 92 3.96 -8.69 20.07
C GLU A 92 4.67 -7.50 20.72
N LYS A 93 4.33 -6.26 20.32
CA LYS A 93 4.91 -5.04 20.91
C LYS A 93 4.47 -4.82 22.36
N ILE A 94 3.20 -5.07 22.69
CA ILE A 94 2.68 -4.96 24.06
C ILE A 94 3.39 -5.95 24.97
N GLU A 95 3.54 -7.21 24.56
CA GLU A 95 4.22 -8.22 25.35
C GLU A 95 5.70 -7.88 25.59
N LYS A 96 6.40 -7.38 24.56
CA LYS A 96 7.77 -6.89 24.72
C LYS A 96 7.88 -5.77 25.76
N LEU A 97 6.96 -4.80 25.71
CA LEU A 97 6.95 -3.68 26.66
C LEU A 97 6.61 -4.13 28.09
N ARG A 98 5.72 -5.10 28.25
CA ARG A 98 5.38 -5.68 29.56
C ARG A 98 6.58 -6.38 30.21
N GLU A 99 7.36 -7.12 29.42
CA GLU A 99 8.57 -7.76 29.93
C GLU A 99 9.63 -6.71 30.33
N GLU A 100 9.80 -5.66 29.52
CA GLU A 100 10.70 -4.55 29.82
C GLU A 100 10.26 -3.80 31.09
N GLU A 101 8.97 -3.51 31.24
CA GLU A 101 8.38 -2.92 32.45
C GLU A 101 8.69 -3.79 33.69
N LYS A 102 8.52 -5.10 33.58
CA LYS A 102 8.80 -6.04 34.68
C LYS A 102 10.27 -6.02 35.08
N ILE A 103 11.19 -6.10 34.12
CA ILE A 103 12.65 -6.07 34.38
C ILE A 103 13.03 -4.75 35.07
N LEU A 104 12.55 -3.62 34.55
CA LEU A 104 12.82 -2.31 35.12
C LEU A 104 12.24 -2.17 36.53
N MET A 105 11.05 -2.73 36.79
CA MET A 105 10.44 -2.73 38.12
C MET A 105 11.27 -3.55 39.12
N GLU A 106 11.76 -4.71 38.71
CA GLU A 106 12.65 -5.54 39.54
C GLU A 106 13.99 -4.83 39.83
N GLU A 107 14.58 -4.16 38.86
CA GLU A 107 15.82 -3.39 39.06
C GLU A 107 15.58 -2.18 39.97
N ASN A 108 14.52 -1.43 39.72
CA ASN A 108 14.17 -0.25 40.49
C ASN A 108 13.89 -0.61 41.97
N THR A 109 13.18 -1.71 42.23
CA THR A 109 12.96 -2.20 43.60
C THR A 109 14.27 -2.60 44.29
N LYS A 110 15.21 -3.24 43.59
CA LYS A 110 16.55 -3.56 44.13
C LYS A 110 17.33 -2.29 44.48
N LEU A 111 17.34 -1.28 43.60
CA LEU A 111 18.03 -0.02 43.84
C LEU A 111 17.43 0.75 45.03
N ARG A 112 16.10 0.82 45.11
CA ARG A 112 15.41 1.54 46.21
C ARG A 112 15.66 0.89 47.57
N LYS A 113 15.74 -0.45 47.63
CA LYS A 113 16.20 -1.16 48.84
C LYS A 113 17.62 -0.77 49.24
N LYS A 114 18.56 -0.71 48.28
CA LYS A 114 19.95 -0.28 48.55
C LYS A 114 20.03 1.17 49.05
N CYS A 115 19.15 2.04 48.56
CA CYS A 115 19.08 3.44 48.96
C CYS A 115 18.22 3.72 50.21
N GLY A 116 17.69 2.69 50.89
CA GLY A 116 16.85 2.86 52.09
C GLY A 116 15.48 3.51 51.83
N MET A 117 15.00 3.52 50.58
CA MET A 117 13.73 4.13 50.20
C MET A 117 12.55 3.13 50.32
N LYS A 118 11.41 3.57 50.86
CA LYS A 118 10.17 2.76 50.98
C LYS A 118 9.67 2.27 49.62
N PRO A 119 9.15 1.04 49.43
CA PRO A 119 8.65 0.53 48.14
C PRO A 119 7.72 1.50 47.39
N MET A 120 7.86 1.57 46.06
CA MET A 120 6.96 2.37 45.21
C MET A 120 5.84 1.45 44.74
N GLU A 121 4.60 1.72 45.14
CA GLU A 121 3.43 1.06 44.58
C GLU A 121 3.06 1.75 43.26
N LEU A 122 3.46 1.14 42.14
CA LEU A 122 2.89 1.48 40.85
C LEU A 122 1.53 0.78 40.80
N THR A 123 0.44 1.54 40.95
CA THR A 123 -0.90 1.01 40.69
C THR A 123 -0.92 0.47 39.28
N THR A 124 -0.89 -0.86 39.12
CA THR A 124 -1.14 -1.53 37.86
C THR A 124 -2.60 -1.23 37.52
N LYS A 125 -2.86 -0.09 36.86
CA LYS A 125 -4.19 0.26 36.36
C LYS A 125 -4.50 -0.63 35.16
N LYS A 126 -4.74 -1.92 35.43
CA LYS A 126 -5.56 -2.78 34.57
C LYS A 126 -7.04 -2.37 34.63
N GLN A 127 -7.41 -1.43 35.51
CA GLN A 127 -8.75 -0.90 35.72
C GLN A 127 -8.87 0.59 35.35
N GLN A 128 -8.36 1.04 34.19
CA GLN A 128 -8.66 2.38 33.65
C GLN A 128 -9.05 2.39 32.17
N ILE A 129 -9.35 1.23 31.61
CA ILE A 129 -9.99 1.15 30.28
C ILE A 129 -11.52 0.98 30.42
N ALA A 130 -12.01 0.50 31.57
CA ALA A 130 -13.44 0.37 31.85
C ALA A 130 -14.09 1.65 32.41
N ASP A 131 -13.36 2.49 33.16
CA ASP A 131 -13.92 3.70 33.80
C ASP A 131 -13.73 4.99 32.98
N ARG A 132 -13.43 4.88 31.68
CA ARG A 132 -13.45 6.03 30.76
C ARG A 132 -14.74 6.08 29.95
N GLU A 133 -15.79 5.48 30.49
CA GLU A 133 -17.15 5.69 29.99
C GLU A 133 -17.57 7.13 30.34
N SER A 134 -17.85 7.91 29.28
CA SER A 134 -18.63 9.15 29.31
C SER A 134 -17.96 10.40 29.91
N MET A 135 -16.93 10.93 29.26
CA MET A 135 -16.85 12.39 29.11
C MET A 135 -17.25 12.72 27.67
N GLU A 136 -18.52 13.04 27.47
CA GLU A 136 -19.01 13.66 26.25
C GLU A 136 -18.44 15.09 26.20
N VAL A 137 -17.31 15.25 25.51
CA VAL A 137 -16.82 16.57 25.15
C VAL A 137 -17.62 17.01 23.94
N GLU A 138 -18.46 18.03 24.14
CA GLU A 138 -19.18 18.70 23.07
C GLU A 138 -18.14 19.30 22.13
N THR A 139 -17.89 18.60 21.02
CA THR A 139 -17.05 19.10 19.94
C THR A 139 -17.97 19.62 18.87
N GLU A 140 -17.76 20.86 18.41
CA GLU A 140 -18.44 21.44 17.25
C GLU A 140 -17.99 20.79 15.92
N LEU A 141 -17.62 19.50 15.96
CA LEU A 141 -17.12 18.75 14.82
C LEU A 141 -18.31 18.20 14.03
N PHE A 142 -18.80 18.99 13.08
CA PHE A 142 -19.77 18.53 12.10
C PHE A 142 -19.09 17.65 11.03
N ILE A 143 -19.26 16.33 11.14
CA ILE A 143 -18.83 15.38 10.11
C ILE A 143 -19.98 15.24 9.09
N GLY A 144 -20.07 16.20 8.18
CA GLY A 144 -21.01 16.19 7.06
C GLY A 144 -20.44 16.88 5.83
N PRO A 145 -21.11 16.79 4.67
CA PRO A 145 -20.70 17.52 3.47
C PRO A 145 -20.61 19.03 3.79
N PRO A 146 -19.58 19.73 3.29
CA PRO A 146 -19.37 21.14 3.62
C PRO A 146 -20.57 21.99 3.19
N GLU A 147 -20.95 22.97 4.02
CA GLU A 147 -22.02 23.91 3.69
C GLU A 147 -21.70 24.63 2.37
N THR A 148 -22.60 24.52 1.40
CA THR A 148 -22.50 25.27 0.16
C THR A 148 -22.75 26.74 0.50
N ARG A 149 -21.70 27.57 0.41
CA ARG A 149 -21.84 29.03 0.54
C ARG A 149 -22.75 29.51 -0.57
N ILE A 150 -24.02 29.78 -0.25
CA ILE A 150 -24.90 30.53 -1.13
C ILE A 150 -24.32 31.94 -1.18
N ALA A 151 -23.71 32.28 -2.31
CA ALA A 151 -23.26 33.65 -2.56
C ALA A 151 -24.49 34.57 -2.47
N GLN A 152 -24.49 35.48 -1.49
CA GLN A 152 -25.45 36.58 -1.49
C GLN A 152 -25.23 37.37 -2.78
N LYS A 153 -26.27 37.42 -3.61
CA LYS A 153 -26.34 38.22 -4.83
C LYS A 153 -26.34 39.73 -4.46
N PRO A 154 -25.91 40.59 -5.39
CA PRO A 154 -25.27 41.88 -5.13
C PRO A 154 -26.16 42.92 -4.46
#